data_AF-A0A930TEW0-F1
#
_entry.id   AF-A0A930TEW0-F1
#
_cell.length_a   1.000
_cell.length_b   1.000
_cell.length_c   1.000
_cell.angle_alpha   90.00
_cell.angle_beta   90.00
_cell.angle_gamma   90.00
#
_symmetry.space_group_name_H-M   'P 1'
#
loop_
_entity.id
_entity.type
_entity.pdbx_description
1 polymer ?
#
loop_
_entity_poly.entity_id
_entity_poly.type
_entity_poly.pdbx_seq_one_letter_code
_entity_poly.pdbx_strand_id
1 'polypeptide(L)'
;MAKPVSSWFQQFIKHRWLASRRHPHQGFTLLELLVVVTIAGGIVAGLMYVVVQLMTTDQREASRTETQREMQMALDYISADLREAVYIYSGDYLRCTRTDSSQACRGSFTQFLPPAVAANSVPVLAFWKQQALPQAVRERCATQSAAALANIPCLAGHSYALVVYSLTQNTNTPTWRGKARITRYVLSQFDANGNPNPGYVNPGDARNFETWPFGIASSGVFEDLQASVGRPTGTPATLVDFVDFSATIDNPGEAVVAGQTGACPTGDYSISPDPAVLTGDFANVRSFYACVFAPTRNVRQGSTTVSLPDPSRYRDVVLYLRGNAAGRPGILPTVNNDADLLPTLQTRVLSRSVLGRTPTE
;
A
#
# COMPACT_ATOMS: atom_id res chain seq x y z
N MET A 1 -41.42 -41.11 33.33
CA MET A 1 -41.18 -42.54 33.04
C MET A 1 -39.69 -42.77 33.12
N ALA A 2 -39.24 -43.28 34.27
CA ALA A 2 -37.85 -43.57 34.58
C ALA A 2 -37.70 -45.09 34.67
N LYS A 3 -36.72 -45.65 33.96
CA LYS A 3 -36.28 -47.05 34.07
C LYS A 3 -34.79 -47.16 33.66
N PRO A 4 -34.08 -48.17 34.18
CA PRO A 4 -32.86 -47.90 34.96
C PRO A 4 -31.57 -48.51 34.36
N VAL A 5 -30.47 -47.97 34.88
CA VAL A 5 -29.07 -48.39 34.69
C VAL A 5 -28.92 -49.91 34.87
N SER A 6 -28.45 -50.58 33.83
CA SER A 6 -28.22 -52.01 33.79
C SER A 6 -26.96 -52.39 34.59
N SER A 7 -27.24 -52.93 35.77
CA SER A 7 -26.42 -53.80 36.62
C SER A 7 -25.82 -54.98 35.83
N TRP A 8 -24.54 -54.93 35.47
CA TRP A 8 -23.78 -56.09 34.92
C TRP A 8 -22.29 -56.15 35.31
N PHE A 9 -21.85 -55.41 36.34
CA PHE A 9 -20.43 -55.38 36.76
C PHE A 9 -20.20 -55.77 38.23
N GLN A 10 -20.95 -56.74 38.74
CA GLN A 10 -20.89 -57.17 40.16
C GLN A 10 -20.74 -58.69 40.38
N GLN A 11 -19.90 -59.39 39.62
CA GLN A 11 -19.68 -60.81 39.94
C GLN A 11 -18.32 -61.42 39.59
N PHE A 12 -17.21 -60.74 39.94
CA PHE A 12 -15.90 -61.41 39.89
C PHE A 12 -14.90 -61.00 40.99
N ILE A 13 -15.37 -60.58 42.17
CA ILE A 13 -14.46 -60.32 43.30
C ILE A 13 -15.04 -60.90 44.59
N LYS A 14 -14.93 -62.22 44.77
CA LYS A 14 -14.94 -62.88 46.07
C LYS A 14 -14.37 -64.29 45.92
N HIS A 15 -13.05 -64.41 46.08
CA HIS A 15 -12.40 -65.43 46.92
C HIS A 15 -10.91 -65.51 46.58
N ARG A 16 -10.10 -64.85 47.41
CA ARG A 16 -8.90 -65.42 48.06
C ARG A 16 -8.11 -64.28 48.69
N TRP A 17 -8.53 -63.92 49.89
CA TRP A 17 -7.63 -63.37 50.88
C TRP A 17 -7.08 -64.52 51.71
N LEU A 18 -5.75 -64.55 51.85
CA LEU A 18 -4.92 -65.08 52.94
C LEU A 18 -3.69 -65.82 52.43
N ALA A 19 -2.66 -65.03 52.11
CA ALA A 19 -1.28 -65.45 52.28
C ALA A 19 -0.46 -64.19 52.61
N SER A 20 -0.49 -63.79 53.88
CA SER A 20 0.53 -62.90 54.43
C SER A 20 1.83 -63.71 54.53
N ARG A 21 2.80 -63.37 53.69
CA ARG A 21 4.21 -63.74 53.88
C ARG A 21 5.04 -62.46 53.91
N ARG A 22 5.89 -62.42 54.93
CA ARG A 22 6.79 -61.35 55.34
C ARG A 22 7.64 -60.84 54.16
N HIS A 23 7.82 -59.51 54.15
CA HIS A 23 8.65 -58.75 53.22
C HIS A 23 10.07 -59.31 53.04
N PRO A 24 10.49 -59.66 51.82
CA PRO A 24 11.88 -59.50 51.42
C PRO A 24 12.07 -58.04 50.98
N HIS A 25 13.18 -57.43 51.36
CA HIS A 25 13.61 -56.14 50.82
C HIS A 25 13.78 -56.25 49.29
N GLN A 26 12.72 -55.97 48.54
CA GLN A 26 12.80 -55.75 47.10
C GLN A 26 13.36 -54.34 46.91
N GLY A 27 14.69 -54.24 46.92
CA GLY A 27 15.36 -53.04 46.44
C GLY A 27 14.98 -52.82 44.98
N PHE A 28 14.59 -51.58 44.64
CA PHE A 28 14.39 -51.16 43.26
C PHE A 28 15.57 -51.63 42.42
N THR A 29 15.31 -52.41 41.37
CA THR A 29 16.37 -52.79 40.45
C THR A 29 16.77 -51.56 39.64
N LEU A 30 18.07 -51.32 39.48
CA LEU A 30 18.60 -50.16 38.76
C LEU A 30 18.07 -50.09 37.31
N LEU A 31 17.77 -51.25 36.72
CA LEU A 31 17.19 -51.38 35.38
C LEU A 31 15.73 -50.90 35.31
N GLU A 32 14.92 -51.16 36.33
CA GLU A 32 13.53 -50.69 36.38
C GLU A 32 13.48 -49.15 36.48
N LEU A 33 14.37 -48.56 37.28
CA LEU A 33 14.52 -47.10 37.36
C LEU A 33 15.00 -46.51 36.03
N LEU A 34 15.92 -47.19 35.33
CA LEU A 34 16.39 -46.78 34.01
C LEU A 34 15.23 -46.73 33.00
N VAL A 35 14.40 -47.78 32.94
CA VAL A 35 13.25 -47.84 32.00
C VAL A 35 12.22 -46.76 32.31
N VAL A 36 11.95 -46.48 33.60
CA VAL A 36 11.03 -45.40 33.98
C VAL A 36 11.58 -44.04 33.55
N VAL A 37 12.88 -43.79 33.74
CA VAL A 37 13.50 -42.52 33.32
C VAL A 37 13.50 -42.37 31.80
N THR A 38 13.71 -43.44 31.03
CA THR A 38 13.66 -43.34 29.56
C THR A 38 12.25 -43.11 29.04
N ILE A 39 11.24 -43.79 29.59
CA ILE A 39 9.83 -43.56 29.21
C ILE A 39 9.39 -42.15 29.60
N ALA A 40 9.69 -41.72 30.83
CA ALA A 40 9.37 -40.37 31.30
C ALA A 40 10.07 -39.30 30.46
N GLY A 41 11.36 -39.50 30.15
CA GLY A 41 12.12 -38.61 29.26
C GLY A 41 11.53 -38.54 27.85
N GLY A 42 11.09 -39.68 27.30
CA GLY A 42 10.42 -39.73 26.00
C GLY A 42 9.10 -38.95 25.98
N ILE A 43 8.28 -39.07 27.04
CA ILE A 43 7.02 -38.33 27.17
C ILE A 43 7.29 -36.82 27.28
N VAL A 44 8.24 -36.40 28.12
CA VAL A 44 8.60 -34.99 28.29
C VAL A 44 9.13 -34.39 26.99
N ALA A 45 9.99 -35.12 26.26
CA ALA A 45 10.49 -34.68 24.97
C ALA A 45 9.36 -34.54 23.94
N GLY A 46 8.42 -35.48 23.90
CA GLY A 46 7.24 -35.42 23.04
C GLY A 46 6.34 -34.21 23.35
N LEU A 47 6.06 -33.94 24.62
CA LEU A 47 5.28 -32.77 25.03
C LEU A 47 6.00 -31.45 24.71
N MET A 48 7.31 -31.38 24.94
CA MET A 48 8.11 -30.20 24.59
C MET A 48 8.10 -29.93 23.09
N TYR A 49 8.19 -30.98 22.27
CA TYR A 49 8.09 -30.85 20.81
C TYR A 49 6.74 -30.25 20.40
N VAL A 50 5.63 -30.74 20.96
CA VAL A 50 4.28 -30.21 20.66
C VAL A 50 4.16 -28.73 21.06
N VAL A 51 4.66 -28.33 22.23
CA VAL A 51 4.62 -26.93 22.68
C VAL A 51 5.41 -26.01 21.73
N VAL A 52 6.58 -26.44 21.28
CA VAL A 52 7.37 -25.65 20.31
C VAL A 52 6.60 -25.47 19.01
N GLN A 53 5.94 -26.52 18.50
CA GLN A 53 5.13 -26.43 17.28
C GLN A 53 3.91 -25.51 17.44
N LEU A 54 3.27 -25.52 18.61
CA LEU A 54 2.15 -24.62 18.89
C LEU A 54 2.64 -23.17 18.95
N MET A 55 3.73 -22.90 19.68
CA MET A 55 4.29 -21.55 19.79
C MET A 55 4.74 -20.98 18.43
N THR A 56 5.36 -21.80 17.57
CA THR A 56 5.76 -21.35 16.23
C THR A 56 4.55 -21.06 15.35
N THR A 57 3.49 -21.86 15.48
CA THR A 57 2.22 -21.65 14.77
C THR A 57 1.55 -20.36 15.23
N ASP A 58 1.43 -20.15 16.54
CA ASP A 58 0.86 -18.93 17.13
C ASP A 58 1.63 -17.68 16.69
N GLN A 59 2.97 -17.73 16.68
CA GLN A 59 3.79 -16.61 16.20
C GLN A 59 3.58 -16.32 14.71
N ARG A 60 3.43 -17.37 13.88
CA ARG A 60 3.16 -17.21 12.44
C ARG A 60 1.77 -16.62 12.20
N GLU A 61 0.76 -17.08 12.92
CA GLU A 61 -0.61 -16.56 12.81
C GLU A 61 -0.73 -15.13 13.30
N ALA A 62 -0.05 -14.79 14.41
CA ALA A 62 0.04 -13.43 14.91
C ALA A 62 0.69 -12.50 13.88
N SER A 63 1.82 -12.92 13.28
CA SER A 63 2.52 -12.14 12.26
C SER A 63 1.68 -11.91 11.00
N ARG A 64 0.89 -12.91 10.58
CA ARG A 64 -0.05 -12.78 9.45
C ARG A 64 -1.16 -11.79 9.74
N THR A 65 -1.79 -11.95 10.90
CA THR A 65 -2.90 -11.09 11.35
C THR A 65 -2.43 -9.64 11.45
N GLU A 66 -1.23 -9.41 11.98
CA GLU A 66 -0.65 -8.07 12.06
C GLU A 66 -0.37 -7.48 10.67
N THR A 67 0.27 -8.23 9.76
CA THR A 67 0.47 -7.75 8.38
C THR A 67 -0.87 -7.41 7.71
N GLN A 68 -1.90 -8.25 7.83
CA GLN A 68 -3.21 -7.96 7.25
C GLN A 68 -3.84 -6.69 7.84
N ARG A 69 -3.75 -6.52 9.16
CA ARG A 69 -4.23 -5.32 9.85
C ARG A 69 -3.49 -4.07 9.38
N GLU A 70 -2.17 -4.12 9.27
CA GLU A 70 -1.35 -3.02 8.78
C GLU A 70 -1.67 -2.66 7.32
N MET A 71 -1.82 -3.65 6.44
CA MET A 71 -2.21 -3.42 5.04
C MET A 71 -3.61 -2.77 4.95
N GLN A 72 -4.56 -3.20 5.79
CA GLN A 72 -5.90 -2.60 5.84
C GLN A 72 -5.83 -1.14 6.30
N MET A 73 -5.09 -0.84 7.37
CA MET A 73 -4.88 0.53 7.85
C MET A 73 -4.23 1.41 6.77
N ALA A 74 -3.27 0.88 6.02
CA ALA A 74 -2.63 1.61 4.92
C ALA A 74 -3.63 1.92 3.79
N LEU A 75 -4.44 0.95 3.37
CA LEU A 75 -5.48 1.16 2.35
C LEU A 75 -6.55 2.15 2.81
N ASP A 76 -6.98 2.09 4.07
CA ASP A 76 -7.96 3.01 4.64
C ASP A 76 -7.41 4.45 4.67
N TYR A 77 -6.12 4.60 5.01
CA TYR A 77 -5.43 5.89 4.98
C TYR A 77 -5.34 6.47 3.55
N ILE A 78 -4.90 5.66 2.57
CA ILE A 78 -4.83 6.09 1.16
C ILE A 78 -6.24 6.43 0.64
N SER A 79 -7.24 5.64 1.03
CA SER A 79 -8.64 5.86 0.63
C SER A 79 -9.20 7.16 1.20
N ALA A 80 -8.85 7.52 2.44
CA ALA A 80 -9.23 8.79 3.04
C ALA A 80 -8.62 9.96 2.26
N ASP A 81 -7.33 9.89 1.92
CA ASP A 81 -6.67 10.92 1.09
C ASP A 81 -7.30 11.02 -0.31
N LEU A 82 -7.67 9.89 -0.94
CA LEU A 82 -8.32 9.86 -2.25
C LEU A 82 -9.73 10.48 -2.25
N ARG A 83 -10.45 10.42 -1.13
CA ARG A 83 -11.76 11.09 -1.01
C ARG A 83 -11.65 12.61 -1.03
N GLU A 84 -10.50 13.15 -0.62
CA GLU A 84 -10.17 14.58 -0.68
C GLU A 84 -9.53 15.00 -2.01
N ALA A 85 -9.31 14.06 -2.93
CA ALA A 85 -8.66 14.34 -4.19
C ALA A 85 -9.52 15.21 -5.10
N VAL A 86 -8.90 16.26 -5.61
CA VAL A 86 -9.43 17.21 -6.59
C VAL A 86 -9.15 16.72 -8.01
N TYR A 87 -7.98 16.13 -8.24
CA TYR A 87 -7.58 15.58 -9.54
C TYR A 87 -6.69 14.36 -9.33
N ILE A 88 -6.93 13.27 -10.07
CA ILE A 88 -6.19 12.00 -9.95
C ILE A 88 -5.54 11.68 -11.29
N TYR A 89 -4.24 11.42 -11.28
CA TYR A 89 -3.48 11.04 -12.48
C TYR A 89 -3.72 9.57 -12.83
N SER A 90 -3.86 9.28 -14.13
CA SER A 90 -3.87 7.91 -14.66
C SER A 90 -2.45 7.36 -14.79
N GLY A 91 -2.32 6.03 -14.93
CA GLY A 91 -1.03 5.39 -15.14
C GLY A 91 -0.34 5.85 -16.43
N ASP A 92 -1.11 6.14 -17.47
CA ASP A 92 -0.61 6.70 -18.73
C ASP A 92 0.10 8.05 -18.54
N TYR A 93 -0.42 8.89 -17.64
CA TYR A 93 0.19 10.18 -17.33
C TYR A 93 1.51 10.00 -16.58
N LEU A 94 1.55 9.09 -15.60
CA LEU A 94 2.76 8.82 -14.82
C LEU A 94 3.91 8.29 -15.70
N ARG A 95 3.60 7.54 -16.76
CA ARG A 95 4.58 7.07 -17.73
C ARG A 95 5.13 8.17 -18.63
N CYS A 96 4.31 9.15 -18.97
CA CYS A 96 4.41 9.90 -20.22
C CYS A 96 5.84 10.23 -20.67
N THR A 97 6.25 9.71 -21.83
CA THR A 97 7.59 9.95 -22.41
C THR A 97 7.56 10.83 -23.64
N ARG A 98 6.41 11.46 -23.91
CA ARG A 98 6.20 12.24 -25.13
C ARG A 98 6.99 13.55 -25.08
N THR A 99 7.46 13.97 -26.25
CA THR A 99 8.32 15.13 -26.44
C THR A 99 7.63 16.28 -27.18
N ASP A 100 6.42 16.05 -27.71
CA ASP A 100 5.67 17.04 -28.48
C ASP A 100 5.10 18.14 -27.58
N SER A 101 5.05 19.37 -28.11
CA SER A 101 4.62 20.57 -27.40
C SER A 101 3.09 20.76 -27.41
N SER A 102 2.34 19.85 -28.02
CA SER A 102 0.89 19.95 -28.25
C SER A 102 0.06 19.07 -27.30
N GLN A 103 0.68 18.37 -26.36
CA GLN A 103 0.00 17.36 -25.57
C GLN A 103 0.06 17.58 -24.06
N ALA A 104 -0.92 16.97 -23.40
CA ALA A 104 -1.19 17.14 -21.98
C ALA A 104 -0.06 16.65 -21.06
N CYS A 105 0.91 15.86 -21.54
CA CYS A 105 1.99 15.34 -20.72
C CYS A 105 3.30 15.35 -21.50
N ARG A 106 4.39 15.83 -20.88
CA ARG A 106 5.71 15.94 -21.53
C ARG A 106 6.82 15.48 -20.57
N GLY A 107 7.52 14.41 -20.97
CA GLY A 107 8.56 13.77 -20.18
C GLY A 107 8.06 13.10 -18.88
N SER A 108 8.93 12.26 -18.29
CA SER A 108 8.55 11.36 -17.18
C SER A 108 8.12 12.15 -15.95
N PHE A 109 6.94 11.86 -15.40
CA PHE A 109 6.41 12.52 -14.20
C PHE A 109 7.40 12.54 -13.02
N THR A 110 8.21 11.48 -12.88
CA THR A 110 9.24 11.35 -11.84
C THR A 110 10.33 12.41 -11.91
N GLN A 111 10.56 13.05 -13.06
CA GLN A 111 11.57 14.10 -13.19
C GLN A 111 11.19 15.38 -12.43
N PHE A 112 9.90 15.60 -12.23
CA PHE A 112 9.34 16.77 -11.52
C PHE A 112 9.14 16.53 -10.03
N LEU A 113 9.43 15.32 -9.56
CA LEU A 113 9.43 14.95 -8.14
C LEU A 113 10.85 15.03 -7.57
N PRO A 114 11.05 15.11 -6.25
CA PRO A 114 12.38 15.01 -5.66
C PRO A 114 13.04 13.68 -6.06
N PRO A 115 14.38 13.65 -6.27
CA PRO A 115 15.10 12.42 -6.59
C PRO A 115 14.86 11.28 -5.59
N ALA A 116 14.64 11.63 -4.32
CA ALA A 116 14.34 10.68 -3.25
C ALA A 116 13.02 9.89 -3.46
N VAL A 117 12.07 10.42 -4.25
CA VAL A 117 10.79 9.75 -4.55
C VAL A 117 10.92 8.73 -5.69
N ALA A 118 11.97 8.85 -6.51
CA ALA A 118 12.27 7.93 -7.61
C ALA A 118 13.39 6.93 -7.26
N ALA A 119 14.06 7.10 -6.12
CA ALA A 119 15.16 6.24 -5.68
C ALA A 119 14.62 4.87 -5.22
N ASN A 120 14.90 3.82 -6.02
CA ASN A 120 14.43 2.44 -5.77
C ASN A 120 12.92 2.36 -5.54
N SER A 121 12.16 3.14 -6.33
CA SER A 121 10.73 3.26 -6.15
C SER A 121 10.01 3.57 -7.45
N VAL A 122 8.77 3.06 -7.54
CA VAL A 122 7.86 3.32 -8.66
C VAL A 122 6.61 4.04 -8.12
N PRO A 123 6.28 5.24 -8.63
CA PRO A 123 5.03 5.91 -8.30
C PRO A 123 3.84 5.09 -8.78
N VAL A 124 2.90 4.82 -7.88
CA VAL A 124 1.70 4.03 -8.16
C VAL A 124 0.47 4.92 -8.27
N LEU A 125 0.38 5.95 -7.45
CA LEU A 125 -0.78 6.83 -7.38
C LEU A 125 -0.31 8.26 -7.15
N ALA A 126 -0.79 9.19 -7.97
CA ALA A 126 -0.56 10.62 -7.76
C ALA A 126 -1.88 11.38 -7.91
N PHE A 127 -2.12 12.34 -7.03
CA PHE A 127 -3.30 13.19 -7.08
C PHE A 127 -3.08 14.51 -6.35
N TRP A 128 -3.85 15.51 -6.75
CA TRP A 128 -3.97 16.78 -6.03
C TRP A 128 -5.11 16.68 -5.03
N LYS A 129 -4.88 17.15 -3.80
CA LYS A 129 -5.94 17.35 -2.81
C LYS A 129 -5.93 18.77 -2.26
N GLN A 130 -7.06 19.22 -1.72
CA GLN A 130 -7.10 20.50 -0.99
C GLN A 130 -6.37 20.34 0.34
N GLN A 131 -5.54 21.33 0.69
CA GLN A 131 -4.83 21.39 1.96
C GLN A 131 -5.14 22.73 2.62
N ALA A 132 -5.49 22.70 3.91
CA ALA A 132 -5.65 23.91 4.69
C ALA A 132 -4.33 24.70 4.74
N LEU A 133 -4.42 26.03 4.65
CA LEU A 133 -3.25 26.89 4.78
C LEU A 133 -2.61 26.73 6.18
N PRO A 134 -1.26 26.65 6.27
CA PRO A 134 -0.57 26.63 7.55
C PRO A 134 -0.96 27.83 8.43
N GLN A 135 -0.91 27.67 9.74
CA GLN A 135 -1.30 28.74 10.68
C GLN A 135 -0.54 30.05 10.42
N ALA A 136 0.77 29.98 10.19
CA ALA A 136 1.59 31.15 9.85
C ALA A 136 1.07 31.89 8.59
N VAL A 137 0.60 31.17 7.58
CA VAL A 137 0.02 31.78 6.37
C VAL A 137 -1.34 32.39 6.66
N ARG A 138 -2.18 31.72 7.45
CA ARG A 138 -3.50 32.24 7.85
C ARG A 138 -3.39 33.54 8.66
N GLU A 139 -2.40 33.63 9.55
CA GLU A 139 -2.11 34.85 10.33
C GLU A 139 -1.65 36.00 9.43
N ARG A 140 -0.82 35.72 8.42
CA ARG A 140 -0.44 36.71 7.40
C ARG A 140 -1.64 37.19 6.59
N CYS A 141 -2.55 36.29 6.21
CA CYS A 141 -3.78 36.64 5.51
C CYS A 141 -4.68 37.60 6.31
N ALA A 142 -4.62 37.56 7.64
CA ALA A 142 -5.41 38.43 8.51
C ALA A 142 -4.76 39.81 8.76
N THR A 143 -3.45 39.93 8.58
CA THR A 143 -2.67 41.09 9.06
C THR A 143 -1.97 41.88 7.96
N GLN A 144 -1.67 41.26 6.81
CA GLN A 144 -0.91 41.89 5.73
C GLN A 144 -1.83 42.48 4.66
N SER A 145 -1.34 43.52 3.96
CA SER A 145 -2.05 44.11 2.83
C SER A 145 -2.06 43.16 1.61
N ALA A 146 -3.04 43.32 0.73
CA ALA A 146 -3.21 42.45 -0.45
C ALA A 146 -1.96 42.35 -1.34
N ALA A 147 -1.16 43.42 -1.44
CA ALA A 147 0.07 43.44 -2.23
C ALA A 147 1.17 42.52 -1.65
N ALA A 148 1.23 42.38 -0.32
CA ALA A 148 2.19 41.49 0.36
C ALA A 148 1.77 40.00 0.35
N LEU A 149 0.53 39.73 -0.07
CA LEU A 149 -0.08 38.40 -0.14
C LEU A 149 -0.20 37.88 -1.59
N ALA A 150 0.52 38.49 -2.54
CA ALA A 150 0.56 38.02 -3.91
C ALA A 150 0.91 36.51 -3.95
N ASN A 151 0.10 35.73 -4.68
CA ASN A 151 0.18 34.26 -4.80
C ASN A 151 -0.19 33.44 -3.54
N ILE A 152 -0.79 34.06 -2.52
CA ILE A 152 -1.38 33.35 -1.37
C ILE A 152 -2.90 33.34 -1.52
N PRO A 153 -3.56 32.16 -1.58
CA PRO A 153 -5.01 32.07 -1.79
C PRO A 153 -5.80 32.33 -0.49
N CYS A 154 -5.62 33.51 0.11
CA CYS A 154 -6.22 33.87 1.40
C CYS A 154 -7.76 33.82 1.39
N LEU A 155 -8.40 34.22 0.28
CA LEU A 155 -9.86 34.17 0.12
C LEU A 155 -10.40 32.73 0.08
N ALA A 156 -9.66 31.81 -0.53
CA ALA A 156 -10.05 30.41 -0.59
C ALA A 156 -9.80 29.70 0.75
N GLY A 157 -8.80 30.14 1.53
CA GLY A 157 -8.43 29.56 2.81
C GLY A 157 -7.73 28.19 2.70
N HIS A 158 -7.51 27.70 1.49
CA HIS A 158 -6.85 26.44 1.19
C HIS A 158 -5.90 26.59 -0.01
N SER A 159 -4.89 25.74 -0.05
CA SER A 159 -4.02 25.51 -1.21
C SER A 159 -4.22 24.09 -1.73
N TYR A 160 -3.48 23.72 -2.77
CA TYR A 160 -3.43 22.34 -3.27
C TYR A 160 -2.14 21.67 -2.83
N ALA A 161 -2.20 20.36 -2.64
CA ALA A 161 -1.04 19.55 -2.35
C ALA A 161 -1.02 18.31 -3.25
N LEU A 162 0.13 18.07 -3.88
CA LEU A 162 0.35 16.88 -4.69
C LEU A 162 0.77 15.75 -3.76
N VAL A 163 -0.02 14.69 -3.69
CA VAL A 163 0.28 13.49 -2.93
C VAL A 163 0.69 12.41 -3.92
N VAL A 164 1.83 11.76 -3.64
CA VAL A 164 2.35 10.65 -4.45
C VAL A 164 2.60 9.45 -3.54
N TYR A 165 1.96 8.34 -3.84
CA TYR A 165 2.26 7.05 -3.23
C TYR A 165 3.11 6.21 -4.18
N SER A 166 4.20 5.66 -3.64
CA SER A 166 5.15 4.86 -4.39
C SER A 166 5.37 3.51 -3.71
N LEU A 167 5.56 2.47 -4.52
CA LEU A 167 6.12 1.21 -4.05
C LEU A 167 7.64 1.37 -4.02
N THR A 168 8.24 1.20 -2.85
CA THR A 168 9.69 1.33 -2.66
C THR A 168 10.26 -0.01 -2.24
N GLN A 169 11.27 -0.48 -2.96
CA GLN A 169 11.98 -1.71 -2.60
C GLN A 169 12.84 -1.44 -1.38
N ASN A 170 12.79 -2.34 -0.40
CA ASN A 170 13.70 -2.26 0.73
C ASN A 170 15.05 -2.83 0.32
N THR A 171 16.09 -2.02 0.42
CA THR A 171 17.46 -2.53 0.42
C THR A 171 17.78 -3.02 1.83
N ASN A 172 18.61 -4.06 1.95
CA ASN A 172 18.96 -4.76 3.21
C ASN A 172 19.48 -3.82 4.31
N THR A 173 18.58 -3.08 4.95
CA THR A 173 18.85 -2.10 5.99
C THR A 173 18.17 -2.58 7.28
N PRO A 174 18.78 -2.40 8.45
CA PRO A 174 18.26 -2.97 9.70
C PRO A 174 16.91 -2.38 10.13
N THR A 175 16.53 -1.23 9.57
CA THR A 175 15.29 -0.51 9.89
C THR A 175 14.06 -1.16 9.27
N TRP A 176 14.18 -1.73 8.06
CA TRP A 176 13.04 -2.23 7.28
C TRP A 176 13.26 -3.70 6.96
N ARG A 177 12.37 -4.55 7.46
CA ARG A 177 12.54 -6.01 7.40
C ARG A 177 11.70 -6.65 6.30
N GLY A 178 10.67 -5.95 5.81
CA GLY A 178 9.86 -6.40 4.68
C GLY A 178 10.64 -6.35 3.36
N LYS A 179 10.09 -6.99 2.32
CA LYS A 179 10.69 -6.96 0.97
C LYS A 179 10.52 -5.59 0.29
N ALA A 180 9.38 -4.94 0.52
CA ALA A 180 9.09 -3.59 0.06
C ALA A 180 8.19 -2.84 1.06
N ARG A 181 8.01 -1.55 0.81
CA ARG A 181 7.19 -0.64 1.58
C ARG A 181 6.41 0.31 0.68
N ILE A 182 5.29 0.83 1.18
CA ILE A 182 4.64 1.99 0.55
C ILE A 182 5.18 3.25 1.18
N THR A 183 5.59 4.17 0.34
CA THR A 183 6.00 5.51 0.76
C THR A 183 5.06 6.57 0.22
N ARG A 184 4.92 7.65 0.96
CA ARG A 184 4.05 8.79 0.66
C ARG A 184 4.87 10.07 0.63
N TYR A 185 4.82 10.77 -0.49
CA TYR A 185 5.37 12.10 -0.64
C TYR A 185 4.24 13.13 -0.75
N VAL A 186 4.44 14.30 -0.16
CA VAL A 186 3.53 15.44 -0.29
C VAL A 186 4.30 16.67 -0.66
N LEU A 187 3.90 17.29 -1.77
CA LEU A 187 4.35 18.61 -2.18
C LEU A 187 3.23 19.61 -1.89
N SER A 188 3.34 20.31 -0.76
CA SER A 188 2.45 21.41 -0.37
C SER A 188 2.95 22.74 -0.93
N GLN A 189 2.08 23.73 -1.06
CA GLN A 189 2.49 25.09 -1.47
C GLN A 189 3.43 25.75 -0.46
N PHE A 190 3.16 25.53 0.83
CA PHE A 190 3.89 26.16 1.92
C PHE A 190 4.40 25.11 2.91
N ASP A 191 5.53 25.41 3.55
CA ASP A 191 6.03 24.67 4.71
C ASP A 191 5.25 25.03 5.99
N ALA A 192 5.62 24.42 7.12
CA ALA A 192 4.98 24.70 8.42
C ALA A 192 5.14 26.16 8.89
N ASN A 193 6.21 26.84 8.44
CA ASN A 193 6.51 28.23 8.75
C ASN A 193 5.82 29.22 7.79
N GLY A 194 5.14 28.71 6.77
CA GLY A 194 4.47 29.50 5.75
C GLY A 194 5.37 30.01 4.64
N ASN A 195 6.58 29.45 4.49
CA ASN A 195 7.45 29.74 3.35
C ASN A 195 7.00 28.90 2.15
N PRO A 196 7.05 29.44 0.91
CA PRO A 196 6.79 28.67 -0.29
C PRO A 196 7.77 27.50 -0.44
N ASN A 197 7.26 26.31 -0.77
CA ASN A 197 8.11 25.17 -1.06
C ASN A 197 8.76 25.31 -2.44
N PRO A 198 10.08 25.06 -2.57
CA PRO A 198 10.76 25.02 -3.86
C PRO A 198 10.10 24.03 -4.81
N GLY A 199 10.05 24.38 -6.09
CA GLY A 199 9.45 23.53 -7.12
C GLY A 199 7.93 23.33 -7.06
N TYR A 200 7.24 23.97 -6.13
CA TYR A 200 5.78 24.01 -6.15
C TYR A 200 5.30 24.95 -7.26
N VAL A 201 4.46 24.44 -8.14
CA VAL A 201 3.70 25.21 -9.14
C VAL A 201 2.23 25.05 -8.82
N ASN A 202 1.50 26.16 -8.61
CA ASN A 202 0.09 26.11 -8.23
C ASN A 202 -0.78 25.68 -9.43
N PRO A 203 -1.40 24.48 -9.38
CA PRO A 203 -2.22 24.01 -10.48
C PRO A 203 -3.55 24.74 -10.63
N GLY A 204 -4.03 25.40 -9.56
CA GLY A 204 -5.25 26.21 -9.59
C GLY A 204 -5.08 27.51 -10.36
N ASP A 205 -3.98 28.22 -10.12
CA ASP A 205 -3.69 29.52 -10.76
C ASP A 205 -3.36 29.33 -12.24
N ALA A 206 -2.52 28.33 -12.55
CA ALA A 206 -2.14 27.97 -13.92
C ALA A 206 -3.21 27.14 -14.66
N ARG A 207 -4.27 26.70 -13.96
CA ARG A 207 -5.35 25.83 -14.48
C ARG A 207 -4.83 24.57 -15.17
N ASN A 208 -3.72 24.03 -14.70
CA ASN A 208 -2.94 23.00 -15.38
C ASN A 208 -2.87 21.68 -14.57
N PHE A 209 -3.91 21.34 -13.80
CA PHE A 209 -3.95 20.06 -13.07
C PHE A 209 -3.61 18.87 -13.95
N GLU A 210 -4.16 18.84 -15.16
CA GLU A 210 -3.91 17.76 -16.12
C GLU A 210 -2.48 17.77 -16.65
N THR A 211 -1.88 18.95 -16.85
CA THR A 211 -0.58 19.09 -17.54
C THR A 211 0.57 19.47 -16.63
N TRP A 212 0.36 19.40 -15.32
CA TRP A 212 1.34 19.84 -14.33
C TRP A 212 2.69 19.12 -14.50
N PRO A 213 3.84 19.84 -14.41
CA PRO A 213 3.97 21.25 -14.04
C PRO A 213 3.90 22.23 -15.21
N PHE A 214 3.55 21.78 -16.41
CA PHE A 214 3.57 22.61 -17.60
C PHE A 214 2.36 23.53 -17.70
N GLY A 215 2.59 24.77 -18.11
CA GLY A 215 1.55 25.76 -18.40
C GLY A 215 1.73 26.38 -19.78
N ILE A 216 0.78 27.23 -20.17
CA ILE A 216 0.84 27.99 -21.41
C ILE A 216 1.42 29.37 -21.08
N ALA A 217 2.59 29.68 -21.65
CA ALA A 217 3.23 30.98 -21.54
C ALA A 217 2.36 32.07 -22.19
N SER A 218 2.66 33.35 -21.92
CA SER A 218 2.02 34.49 -22.61
C SER A 218 2.23 34.47 -24.13
N SER A 219 3.26 33.76 -24.61
CA SER A 219 3.53 33.50 -26.04
C SER A 219 2.68 32.39 -26.65
N GLY A 220 1.82 31.71 -25.87
CA GLY A 220 1.03 30.56 -26.31
C GLY A 220 1.81 29.24 -26.37
N VAL A 221 3.06 29.23 -25.91
CA VAL A 221 3.93 28.04 -25.92
C VAL A 221 3.82 27.28 -24.60
N PHE A 222 3.79 25.95 -24.66
CA PHE A 222 3.88 25.10 -23.48
C PHE A 222 5.28 25.17 -22.85
N GLU A 223 5.34 25.64 -21.59
CA GLU A 223 6.57 25.78 -20.83
C GLU A 223 6.52 25.05 -19.49
N ASP A 224 7.69 24.58 -19.04
CA ASP A 224 7.85 24.01 -17.70
C ASP A 224 7.89 25.13 -16.67
N LEU A 225 6.80 25.31 -15.93
CA LEU A 225 6.73 26.35 -14.90
C LEU A 225 7.65 26.04 -13.71
N GLN A 226 8.03 24.77 -13.52
CA GLN A 226 8.93 24.36 -12.44
C GLN A 226 10.38 24.78 -12.71
N ALA A 227 10.75 24.99 -13.97
CA ALA A 227 12.11 25.41 -14.36
C ALA A 227 12.55 26.72 -13.69
N SER A 228 11.60 27.63 -13.40
CA SER A 228 11.88 28.93 -12.75
C SER A 228 11.90 28.87 -11.22
N VAL A 229 11.22 27.90 -10.61
CA VAL A 229 11.07 27.76 -9.14
C VAL A 229 11.95 26.66 -8.54
N GLY A 230 12.73 25.97 -9.37
CA GLY A 230 13.63 24.88 -8.97
C GLY A 230 12.92 23.55 -8.78
N ARG A 231 13.67 22.49 -8.44
CA ARG A 231 13.11 21.15 -8.23
C ARG A 231 12.58 21.01 -6.79
N PRO A 232 11.46 20.29 -6.58
CA PRO A 232 10.97 20.00 -5.25
C PRO A 232 11.98 19.22 -4.44
N THR A 233 11.99 19.48 -3.14
CA THR A 233 12.80 18.79 -2.16
C THR A 233 11.92 17.96 -1.22
N GLY A 234 12.55 17.22 -0.33
CA GLY A 234 11.87 16.38 0.66
C GLY A 234 12.05 14.89 0.41
N THR A 235 11.90 14.13 1.49
CA THR A 235 11.97 12.68 1.49
C THR A 235 10.56 12.11 1.66
N PRO A 236 10.22 11.03 0.93
CA PRO A 236 8.93 10.38 1.13
C PRO A 236 8.89 9.70 2.51
N ALA A 237 7.76 9.84 3.21
CA ALA A 237 7.52 9.19 4.49
C ALA A 237 7.08 7.73 4.26
N THR A 238 7.53 6.80 5.11
CA THR A 238 7.05 5.41 5.02
C THR A 238 5.66 5.31 5.63
N LEU A 239 4.71 4.78 4.88
CA LEU A 239 3.34 4.52 5.36
C LEU A 239 3.26 3.13 6.00
N VAL A 240 3.76 2.11 5.30
CA VAL A 240 3.70 0.72 5.76
C VAL A 240 4.85 -0.10 5.20
N ASP A 241 5.42 -0.99 6.01
CA ASP A 241 6.43 -1.99 5.62
C ASP A 241 5.75 -3.34 5.32
N PHE A 242 6.52 -4.38 5.00
CA PHE A 242 6.01 -5.73 4.74
C PHE A 242 5.03 -5.78 3.56
N VAL A 243 5.28 -4.95 2.55
CA VAL A 243 4.63 -5.07 1.24
C VAL A 243 5.39 -6.12 0.45
N ASP A 244 4.66 -6.93 -0.30
CA ASP A 244 5.29 -7.95 -1.11
C ASP A 244 6.15 -7.34 -2.23
N PHE A 245 7.16 -8.08 -2.66
CA PHE A 245 8.03 -7.70 -3.78
C PHE A 245 8.42 -8.95 -4.57
N SER A 246 7.44 -9.83 -4.83
CA SER A 246 7.64 -10.94 -5.74
C SER A 246 7.17 -10.53 -7.14
N ALA A 247 8.01 -10.79 -8.14
CA ALA A 247 7.61 -10.70 -9.53
C ALA A 247 6.52 -11.76 -9.76
N THR A 248 5.32 -11.32 -10.14
CA THR A 248 4.26 -12.24 -10.56
C THR A 248 4.65 -12.79 -11.93
N ILE A 249 4.90 -14.10 -11.99
CA ILE A 249 5.31 -14.78 -13.22
C ILE A 249 4.10 -14.86 -14.18
N ASP A 250 4.41 -14.66 -15.46
CA ASP A 250 3.74 -15.11 -16.69
C ASP A 250 2.96 -14.13 -17.55
N ASN A 251 2.21 -13.14 -17.06
CA ASN A 251 1.60 -12.14 -17.97
C ASN A 251 1.24 -10.82 -17.24
N PRO A 252 1.76 -9.65 -17.65
CA PRO A 252 1.38 -8.38 -17.02
C PRO A 252 -0.09 -7.98 -17.24
N GLY A 253 -0.80 -8.64 -18.17
CA GLY A 253 -2.24 -8.50 -18.41
C GLY A 253 -3.11 -9.58 -17.73
N GLU A 254 -2.52 -10.64 -17.19
CA GLU A 254 -3.20 -11.71 -16.47
C GLU A 254 -2.44 -12.00 -15.18
N ALA A 255 -2.80 -11.29 -14.13
CA ALA A 255 -2.33 -11.56 -12.78
C ALA A 255 -2.93 -12.91 -12.31
N VAL A 256 -2.37 -14.05 -12.75
CA VAL A 256 -2.89 -15.38 -12.45
C VAL A 256 -1.76 -16.37 -12.12
N VAL A 257 -1.22 -16.28 -10.91
CA VAL A 257 -0.72 -17.47 -10.18
C VAL A 257 -0.90 -17.25 -8.68
N ALA A 258 -1.72 -18.12 -8.06
CA ALA A 258 -1.97 -18.33 -6.63
C ALA A 258 -2.03 -17.07 -5.73
N GLY A 259 -3.25 -16.53 -5.56
CA GLY A 259 -3.52 -15.43 -4.63
C GLY A 259 -3.45 -14.02 -5.24
N GLN A 260 -3.45 -13.91 -6.58
CA GLN A 260 -3.28 -12.64 -7.26
C GLN A 260 -4.56 -11.79 -7.36
N THR A 261 -4.32 -10.52 -7.06
CA THR A 261 -5.12 -9.31 -7.19
C THR A 261 -5.76 -9.15 -8.58
N GLY A 262 -7.01 -8.69 -8.62
CA GLY A 262 -7.88 -8.71 -9.81
C GLY A 262 -7.45 -7.80 -10.96
N ALA A 263 -7.83 -8.19 -12.18
CA ALA A 263 -7.79 -7.32 -13.35
C ALA A 263 -8.50 -5.99 -13.04
N CYS A 264 -8.06 -4.90 -13.68
CA CYS A 264 -8.81 -3.66 -13.61
C CYS A 264 -10.25 -3.91 -14.10
N PRO A 265 -11.27 -3.28 -13.47
CA PRO A 265 -12.64 -3.40 -13.95
C PRO A 265 -12.72 -3.08 -15.44
N THR A 266 -13.58 -3.78 -16.16
CA THR A 266 -13.80 -3.53 -17.59
C THR A 266 -14.30 -2.10 -17.82
N GLY A 267 -13.79 -1.43 -18.85
CA GLY A 267 -14.13 -0.05 -19.21
C GLY A 267 -12.91 0.84 -19.36
N ASP A 268 -13.10 2.15 -19.26
CA ASP A 268 -12.03 3.16 -19.39
C ASP A 268 -11.14 3.25 -18.13
N TYR A 269 -10.63 2.12 -17.63
CA TYR A 269 -9.67 2.11 -16.53
C TYR A 269 -8.24 2.03 -17.05
N SER A 270 -7.38 2.91 -16.54
CA SER A 270 -5.93 2.88 -16.77
C SER A 270 -5.24 2.27 -15.54
N ILE A 271 -4.40 1.26 -15.76
CA ILE A 271 -3.61 0.62 -14.70
C ILE A 271 -2.40 1.48 -14.35
N SER A 272 -2.14 1.65 -13.06
CA SER A 272 -1.04 2.44 -12.53
C SER A 272 -0.27 1.65 -11.47
N PRO A 273 1.07 1.55 -11.55
CA PRO A 273 1.92 2.12 -12.58
C PRO A 273 1.76 1.36 -13.91
N ASP A 274 1.90 2.09 -15.02
CA ASP A 274 1.88 1.50 -16.35
C ASP A 274 2.98 0.40 -16.47
N PRO A 275 2.70 -0.74 -17.12
CA PRO A 275 3.69 -1.81 -17.28
C PRO A 275 5.03 -1.37 -17.86
N ALA A 276 5.05 -0.36 -18.75
CA ALA A 276 6.28 0.11 -19.35
C ALA A 276 7.19 0.89 -18.37
N VAL A 277 6.66 1.35 -17.25
CA VAL A 277 7.45 2.01 -16.18
C VAL A 277 8.11 0.98 -15.26
N LEU A 278 7.57 -0.24 -15.20
CA LEU A 278 8.13 -1.34 -14.43
C LEU A 278 9.36 -1.95 -15.13
N THR A 279 10.54 -1.44 -14.78
CA THR A 279 11.82 -1.90 -15.33
C THR A 279 12.77 -2.35 -14.22
N GLY A 280 13.83 -3.08 -14.57
CA GLY A 280 14.82 -3.59 -13.60
C GLY A 280 14.19 -4.48 -12.53
N ASP A 281 14.51 -4.23 -11.27
CA ASP A 281 14.01 -4.99 -10.12
C ASP A 281 12.49 -4.90 -9.93
N PHE A 282 11.84 -3.89 -10.53
CA PHE A 282 10.39 -3.72 -10.50
C PHE A 282 9.67 -4.43 -11.65
N ALA A 283 10.41 -5.06 -12.58
CA ALA A 283 9.81 -5.78 -13.69
C ALA A 283 8.83 -6.85 -13.16
N ASN A 284 7.58 -6.80 -13.63
CA ASN A 284 6.50 -7.69 -13.23
C ASN A 284 6.10 -7.66 -11.73
N VAL A 285 6.48 -6.61 -10.99
CA VAL A 285 6.04 -6.46 -9.58
C VAL A 285 4.67 -5.78 -9.53
N ARG A 286 3.68 -6.49 -8.98
CA ARG A 286 2.27 -6.04 -8.84
C ARG A 286 1.72 -6.20 -7.42
N SER A 287 2.53 -5.91 -6.42
CA SER A 287 2.11 -5.95 -5.01
C SER A 287 1.35 -4.71 -4.56
N PHE A 288 1.51 -3.57 -5.23
CA PHE A 288 0.73 -2.36 -5.00
C PHE A 288 0.44 -1.68 -6.34
N TYR A 289 -0.83 -1.60 -6.72
CA TYR A 289 -1.26 -0.95 -7.95
C TYR A 289 -2.67 -0.37 -7.83
N ALA A 290 -2.99 0.53 -8.76
CA ALA A 290 -4.28 1.20 -8.84
C ALA A 290 -4.88 1.05 -10.24
N CYS A 291 -6.19 0.93 -10.33
CA CYS A 291 -6.95 1.09 -11.55
C CYS A 291 -7.70 2.42 -11.46
N VAL A 292 -7.31 3.39 -12.26
CA VAL A 292 -7.88 4.74 -12.26
C VAL A 292 -8.82 4.88 -13.44
N PHE A 293 -10.07 5.21 -13.17
CA PHE A 293 -11.05 5.50 -14.20
C PHE A 293 -10.65 6.79 -14.94
N ALA A 294 -10.30 6.61 -16.21
CA ALA A 294 -9.78 7.60 -17.12
C ALA A 294 -10.67 7.68 -18.37
N PRO A 295 -11.93 8.15 -18.23
CA PRO A 295 -12.83 8.24 -19.36
C PRO A 295 -12.24 9.21 -20.38
N THR A 296 -12.38 8.84 -21.65
CA THR A 296 -11.98 9.69 -22.76
C THR A 296 -13.20 10.12 -23.56
N ARG A 297 -13.17 11.36 -24.03
CA ARG A 297 -14.10 11.90 -25.01
C ARG A 297 -13.39 12.05 -26.34
N ASN A 298 -14.06 11.65 -27.40
CA ASN A 298 -13.55 11.82 -28.76
C ASN A 298 -13.93 13.20 -29.27
N VAL A 299 -12.93 14.05 -29.51
CA VAL A 299 -13.10 15.37 -30.11
C VAL A 299 -12.59 15.34 -31.55
N ARG A 300 -13.40 15.80 -32.50
CA ARG A 300 -12.96 15.98 -33.89
C ARG A 300 -12.13 17.25 -34.01
N GLN A 301 -10.91 17.12 -34.50
CA GLN A 301 -10.03 18.23 -34.85
C GLN A 301 -9.73 18.15 -36.35
N GLY A 302 -10.55 18.81 -37.17
CA GLY A 302 -10.49 18.65 -38.63
C GLY A 302 -10.95 17.25 -39.06
N SER A 303 -10.12 16.51 -39.80
CA SER A 303 -10.41 15.14 -40.25
C SER A 303 -9.98 14.05 -39.25
N THR A 304 -9.27 14.39 -38.18
CA THR A 304 -8.79 13.44 -37.16
C THR A 304 -9.68 13.48 -35.92
N THR A 305 -9.86 12.31 -35.32
CA THR A 305 -10.53 12.17 -34.01
C THR A 305 -9.46 11.99 -32.96
N VAL A 306 -9.47 12.85 -31.95
CA VAL A 306 -8.53 12.83 -30.82
C VAL A 306 -9.29 12.42 -29.57
N SER A 307 -8.86 11.35 -28.92
CA SER A 307 -9.39 10.95 -27.61
C SER A 307 -8.72 11.79 -26.53
N LEU A 308 -9.48 12.65 -25.87
CA LEU A 308 -9.04 13.52 -24.78
C LEU A 308 -9.65 13.04 -23.47
N PRO A 309 -9.02 13.25 -22.30
CA PRO A 309 -9.66 12.98 -21.02
C PRO A 309 -11.00 13.71 -20.88
N ASP A 310 -12.01 13.02 -20.35
CA ASP A 310 -13.32 13.59 -20.06
C ASP A 310 -13.38 14.04 -18.59
N PRO A 311 -13.32 15.36 -18.31
CA PRO A 311 -13.37 15.86 -16.94
C PRO A 311 -14.78 15.87 -16.34
N SER A 312 -15.83 15.59 -17.11
CA SER A 312 -17.22 15.68 -16.65
C SER A 312 -17.66 14.51 -15.75
N ARG A 313 -16.89 13.41 -15.75
CA ARG A 313 -17.25 12.17 -15.04
C ARG A 313 -16.54 12.06 -13.68
N TYR A 314 -17.20 11.37 -12.76
CA TYR A 314 -16.60 10.98 -11.48
C TYR A 314 -15.34 10.13 -11.72
N ARG A 315 -14.34 10.30 -10.86
CA ARG A 315 -13.13 9.48 -10.88
C ARG A 315 -13.33 8.33 -9.91
N ASP A 316 -13.19 7.12 -10.40
CA ASP A 316 -13.24 5.90 -9.61
C ASP A 316 -11.85 5.28 -9.58
N VAL A 317 -11.39 4.90 -8.39
CA VAL A 317 -10.08 4.31 -8.19
C VAL A 317 -10.25 3.00 -7.44
N VAL A 318 -9.73 1.93 -8.02
CA VAL A 318 -9.62 0.63 -7.35
C VAL A 318 -8.16 0.42 -6.96
N LEU A 319 -7.89 0.26 -5.68
CA LEU A 319 -6.56 -0.01 -5.15
C LEU A 319 -6.42 -1.48 -4.79
N TYR A 320 -5.26 -2.04 -5.09
CA TYR A 320 -4.87 -3.39 -4.74
C TYR A 320 -3.55 -3.35 -3.97
N LEU A 321 -3.51 -4.06 -2.85
CA LEU A 321 -2.33 -4.17 -2.00
C LEU A 321 -2.13 -5.61 -1.55
N ARG A 322 -0.92 -6.12 -1.71
CA ARG A 322 -0.46 -7.43 -1.25
C ARG A 322 0.62 -7.25 -0.20
N GLY A 323 0.33 -7.69 1.02
CA GLY A 323 1.32 -7.78 2.09
C GLY A 323 2.19 -9.03 1.95
N ASN A 324 3.31 -9.06 2.66
CA ASN A 324 4.17 -10.22 2.84
C ASN A 324 4.76 -10.19 4.25
N ALA A 325 4.38 -11.16 5.09
CA ALA A 325 4.86 -11.24 6.47
C ALA A 325 6.31 -11.75 6.62
N ALA A 326 7.01 -12.06 5.52
CA ALA A 326 8.43 -12.43 5.55
C ALA A 326 9.29 -11.36 6.27
N GLY A 327 10.13 -11.81 7.19
CA GLY A 327 10.97 -10.94 8.03
C GLY A 327 10.39 -10.64 9.43
N ARG A 328 9.13 -11.05 9.69
CA ARG A 328 8.55 -11.01 11.05
C ARG A 328 9.00 -12.21 11.91
N PRO A 329 9.01 -12.08 13.25
CA PRO A 329 9.30 -13.19 14.15
C PRO A 329 8.40 -14.41 13.90
N GLY A 330 8.97 -15.61 13.98
CA GLY A 330 8.23 -16.86 13.73
C GLY A 330 8.03 -17.21 12.24
N ILE A 331 8.47 -16.36 11.31
CA ILE A 331 8.46 -16.65 9.87
C ILE A 331 9.89 -16.88 9.39
N LEU A 332 10.18 -18.12 8.99
CA LEU A 332 11.48 -18.49 8.45
C LEU A 332 11.62 -17.95 7.01
N PRO A 333 12.74 -17.30 6.66
CA PRO A 333 12.97 -16.70 5.34
C PRO A 333 13.14 -17.72 4.20
N THR A 334 13.13 -19.02 4.49
CA THR A 334 13.61 -20.09 3.59
C THR A 334 12.51 -21.04 3.10
N VAL A 335 11.25 -20.85 3.50
CA VAL A 335 10.18 -21.72 3.02
C VAL A 335 9.68 -21.16 1.70
N ASN A 336 10.00 -21.82 0.59
CA ASN A 336 9.56 -21.49 -0.79
C ASN A 336 8.02 -21.43 -1.00
N ASN A 337 7.23 -21.52 0.08
CA ASN A 337 5.78 -21.42 0.11
C ASN A 337 5.34 -20.05 0.65
N ASP A 338 6.00 -18.97 0.19
CA ASP A 338 5.62 -17.58 0.47
C ASP A 338 4.15 -17.30 0.08
N ALA A 339 3.56 -18.09 -0.82
CA ALA A 339 2.17 -17.99 -1.25
C ALA A 339 1.15 -18.03 -0.09
N ASP A 340 1.43 -18.75 1.00
CA ASP A 340 0.54 -18.83 2.17
C ASP A 340 0.65 -17.60 3.10
N LEU A 341 1.47 -16.60 2.76
CA LEU A 341 1.79 -15.44 3.62
C LEU A 341 1.45 -14.09 2.97
N LEU A 342 0.62 -14.12 1.91
CA LEU A 342 0.31 -12.96 1.09
C LEU A 342 -1.14 -12.50 1.26
N PRO A 343 -1.48 -11.74 2.32
CA PRO A 343 -2.79 -11.12 2.39
C PRO A 343 -2.94 -10.13 1.23
N THR A 344 -3.93 -10.35 0.38
CA THR A 344 -4.34 -9.41 -0.67
C THR A 344 -5.60 -8.68 -0.25
N LEU A 345 -5.56 -7.36 -0.39
CA LEU A 345 -6.66 -6.47 -0.04
C LEU A 345 -6.98 -5.60 -1.26
N GLN A 346 -8.27 -5.29 -1.40
CA GLN A 346 -8.79 -4.43 -2.43
C GLN A 346 -9.72 -3.40 -1.79
N THR A 347 -9.62 -2.15 -2.24
CA THR A 347 -10.57 -1.10 -1.89
C THR A 347 -10.94 -0.30 -3.13
N ARG A 348 -12.15 0.25 -3.14
CA ARG A 348 -12.68 1.07 -4.24
C ARG A 348 -13.14 2.40 -3.69
N VAL A 349 -12.66 3.47 -4.32
CA VAL A 349 -12.92 4.84 -3.89
C VAL A 349 -13.48 5.63 -5.06
N LEU A 350 -14.72 6.10 -4.90
CA LEU A 350 -15.33 7.05 -5.81
C LEU A 350 -14.99 8.46 -5.35
N SER A 351 -14.13 9.16 -6.09
CA SER A 351 -13.82 10.57 -5.87
C SER A 351 -14.82 11.46 -6.63
N ARG A 352 -15.37 12.43 -5.90
CA ARG A 352 -16.26 13.46 -6.42
C ARG A 352 -15.45 14.68 -6.85
N SER A 353 -14.64 14.52 -7.91
CA SER A 353 -13.96 15.67 -8.51
C SER A 353 -14.97 16.67 -9.09
N VAL A 354 -14.78 17.95 -8.78
CA VAL A 354 -15.64 19.07 -9.18
C VAL A 354 -15.05 19.85 -10.37
N LEU A 355 -13.77 19.64 -10.71
CA LEU A 355 -13.11 20.35 -11.81
C LEU A 355 -13.64 19.88 -13.17
N GLY A 356 -14.08 20.84 -14.00
CA GLY A 356 -14.57 20.58 -15.36
C GLY A 356 -16.06 20.22 -15.47
N ARG A 357 -16.82 20.36 -14.39
CA ARG A 357 -18.29 20.29 -14.45
C ARG A 357 -18.88 21.63 -14.84
N THR A 358 -19.51 21.69 -16.00
CA THR A 358 -20.51 22.71 -16.31
C THR A 358 -21.83 22.30 -15.68
N PRO A 359 -22.52 23.16 -14.90
CA PRO A 359 -23.87 22.87 -14.45
C PRO A 359 -24.74 22.54 -15.67
N THR A 360 -25.48 21.44 -15.62
CA THR A 360 -26.56 21.22 -16.58
C THR A 360 -27.66 22.22 -16.24
N GLU A 361 -27.97 23.14 -17.16
CA GLU A 361 -29.11 24.05 -17.05
C GLU A 361 -30.44 23.31 -16.91
#